data_AF-A0A7J2MG87-F1
#
_entry.id   AF-A0A7J2MG87-F1
#
_cell.length_a   1.000
_cell.length_b   1.000
_cell.length_c   1.000
_cell.angle_alpha   90.00
_cell.angle_beta   90.00
_cell.angle_gamma   90.00
#
_symmetry.space_group_name_H-M   'P 1'
#
loop_
_entity.id
_entity.type
_entity.pdbx_description
1 polymer ?
#
loop_
_entity_poly.entity_id
_entity_poly.type
_entity_poly.pdbx_seq_one_letter_code
_entity_poly.pdbx_strand_id
1 'polypeptide(L)'
;MILQGLSGEVSKEANEELEIVYDSAQHLLSLINDVIDISRIEADQLEAYFEEVDLDEVLRASVAAVSRDAEAKKLEIRTDFPESLSIISDRKRLLQCVLNLLNNAVKFTEDGVIELRATKEAGILKISVSDTGIGIKEEDIPKLFTPFTRLDSPLKERTLGTGLGLYLTKKIMKGVFHGNIMVESRYGMGSTFTLIIPVPPGAVVR
;
A
#
# COMPACT_ATOMS: atom_id res chain seq x y z
N MET A 1 0.08 -12.31 -24.11
CA MET A 1 -0.16 -13.07 -25.36
C MET A 1 -0.32 -14.56 -25.09
N ILE A 2 0.71 -15.29 -24.63
CA ILE A 2 0.59 -16.74 -24.34
C ILE A 2 -0.42 -17.04 -23.24
N LEU A 3 -0.27 -16.45 -22.04
CA LEU A 3 -1.23 -16.56 -20.93
C LEU A 3 -2.64 -16.03 -21.23
N GLN A 4 -2.78 -15.22 -22.28
CA GLN A 4 -4.07 -14.67 -22.72
C GLN A 4 -4.74 -15.56 -23.80
N GLY A 5 -4.17 -16.74 -24.10
CA GLY A 5 -4.67 -17.64 -25.15
C GLY A 5 -4.46 -17.13 -26.58
N LEU A 6 -3.73 -16.02 -26.77
CA LEU A 6 -3.54 -15.37 -28.07
C LEU A 6 -2.40 -15.99 -28.90
N SER A 7 -1.67 -16.97 -28.35
CA SER A 7 -0.51 -17.61 -28.99
C SER A 7 -0.69 -19.12 -29.22
N GLY A 8 -1.93 -19.62 -29.18
CA GLY A 8 -2.28 -21.04 -29.30
C GLY A 8 -2.75 -21.66 -27.99
N GLU A 9 -3.30 -22.88 -28.05
CA GLU A 9 -3.71 -23.63 -26.87
C GLU A 9 -2.49 -24.13 -26.11
N VAL A 10 -2.45 -23.82 -24.81
CA VAL A 10 -1.41 -24.25 -23.87
C VAL A 10 -2.06 -25.24 -22.91
N SER A 11 -1.36 -26.32 -22.53
CA SER A 11 -1.92 -27.27 -21.56
C SER A 11 -2.18 -26.56 -20.21
N LYS A 12 -3.12 -27.08 -19.43
CA LYS A 12 -3.46 -26.51 -18.12
C LYS A 12 -2.23 -26.41 -17.20
N GLU A 13 -1.42 -27.47 -17.19
CA GLU A 13 -0.16 -27.53 -16.43
C GLU A 13 0.85 -26.47 -16.88
N ALA A 14 1.01 -26.27 -18.20
CA ALA A 14 1.90 -25.26 -18.73
C ALA A 14 1.39 -23.82 -18.49
N ASN A 15 0.07 -23.61 -18.42
CA ASN A 15 -0.49 -22.32 -17.99
C ASN A 15 -0.20 -22.04 -16.51
N GLU A 16 -0.35 -23.02 -15.62
CA GLU A 16 -0.01 -22.89 -14.19
C GLU A 16 1.48 -22.55 -14.01
N GLU A 17 2.38 -23.20 -14.75
CA GLU A 17 3.80 -22.87 -14.73
C GLU A 17 4.09 -21.45 -15.26
N LEU A 18 3.43 -21.04 -16.34
CA LEU A 18 3.58 -19.69 -16.91
C LEU A 18 3.07 -18.60 -15.97
N GLU A 19 1.98 -18.85 -15.22
CA GLU A 19 1.49 -17.94 -14.19
C GLU A 19 2.54 -17.76 -13.09
N ILE A 20 3.13 -18.85 -12.61
CA ILE A 20 4.21 -18.81 -11.60
C ILE A 20 5.40 -17.99 -12.11
N VAL A 21 5.82 -18.19 -13.37
CA VAL A 21 6.93 -17.43 -13.97
C VAL A 21 6.58 -15.96 -14.11
N TYR A 22 5.36 -15.64 -14.55
CA TYR A 22 4.89 -14.28 -14.72
C TYR A 22 4.85 -13.52 -13.40
N ASP A 23 4.26 -14.13 -12.37
CA ASP A 23 4.18 -13.53 -11.03
C ASP A 23 5.57 -13.32 -10.42
N SER A 24 6.48 -14.28 -10.63
CA SER A 24 7.88 -14.14 -10.22
C SER A 24 8.58 -12.98 -10.93
N ALA A 25 8.33 -12.79 -12.23
CA ALA A 25 8.89 -11.68 -13.00
C ALA A 25 8.33 -10.33 -12.56
N GLN A 26 7.01 -10.24 -12.30
CA GLN A 26 6.39 -9.03 -11.75
C GLN A 26 6.94 -8.71 -10.36
N HIS A 27 7.12 -9.72 -9.51
CA HIS A 27 7.70 -9.55 -8.19
C HIS A 27 9.14 -9.01 -8.26
N LEU A 28 9.98 -9.55 -9.14
CA LEU A 28 11.34 -9.08 -9.36
C LEU A 28 11.37 -7.64 -9.89
N LEU A 29 10.48 -7.29 -10.82
CA LEU A 29 10.37 -5.93 -11.33
C LEU A 29 9.98 -4.95 -10.22
N SER A 30 9.04 -5.33 -9.35
CA SER A 30 8.66 -4.53 -8.17
C SER A 30 9.86 -4.32 -7.23
N LEU A 31 10.65 -5.37 -6.97
CA LEU A 31 11.86 -5.27 -6.16
C LEU A 31 12.87 -4.28 -6.74
N ILE A 32 13.12 -4.34 -8.05
CA ILE A 32 14.05 -3.44 -8.74
C ILE A 32 13.56 -1.99 -8.60
N ASN A 33 12.26 -1.75 -8.84
CA ASN A 33 11.68 -0.42 -8.71
C ASN A 33 11.75 0.11 -7.27
N ASP A 34 11.45 -0.72 -6.26
CA ASP A 34 11.55 -0.35 -4.86
C ASP A 34 12.98 0.07 -4.49
N VAL A 35 13.99 -0.70 -4.92
CA VAL A 35 15.40 -0.38 -4.67
C VAL A 35 15.81 0.92 -5.34
N ILE A 36 15.41 1.14 -6.60
CA ILE A 36 15.69 2.39 -7.33
C ILE A 36 15.05 3.58 -6.62
N ASP A 37 13.78 3.46 -6.21
CA ASP A 37 13.07 4.52 -5.49
C ASP A 37 13.75 4.83 -4.14
N ILE A 38 14.13 3.80 -3.37
CA ILE A 38 14.88 3.97 -2.11
C ILE A 38 16.19 4.71 -2.37
N SER A 39 16.98 4.28 -3.36
CA SER A 39 18.26 4.92 -3.68
C SER A 39 18.08 6.39 -4.08
N ARG A 40 17.03 6.72 -4.85
CA ARG A 40 16.72 8.11 -5.23
C ARG A 40 16.30 8.96 -4.02
N ILE A 41 15.50 8.42 -3.11
CA ILE A 41 15.08 9.14 -1.90
C ILE A 41 16.29 9.39 -0.98
N GLU A 42 17.18 8.41 -0.82
CA GLU A 42 18.36 8.56 0.04
C GLU A 42 19.42 9.51 -0.54
N ALA A 43 19.46 9.62 -1.87
CA ALA A 43 20.31 10.58 -2.57
C ALA A 43 19.70 11.99 -2.69
N ASP A 44 18.50 12.22 -2.15
CA ASP A 44 17.72 13.47 -2.34
C ASP A 44 17.46 13.80 -3.83
N GLN A 45 17.43 12.75 -4.67
CA GLN A 45 17.22 12.81 -6.12
C GLN A 45 15.80 12.45 -6.52
N LEU A 46 14.91 12.28 -5.55
CA LEU A 46 13.52 12.00 -5.84
C LEU A 46 12.81 13.33 -6.16
N GLU A 47 12.65 13.65 -7.44
CA GLU A 47 11.82 14.77 -7.86
C GLU A 47 10.35 14.49 -7.47
N ALA A 48 9.85 15.25 -6.50
CA ALA A 48 8.45 15.23 -6.11
C ALA A 48 7.66 16.14 -7.06
N TYR A 49 6.55 15.63 -7.61
CA TYR A 49 5.70 16.40 -8.50
C TYR A 49 4.41 16.78 -7.76
N PHE A 50 4.41 17.97 -7.16
CA PHE A 50 3.24 18.49 -6.46
C PHE A 50 2.26 19.11 -7.46
N GLU A 51 1.05 18.58 -7.48
CA GLU A 51 -0.07 19.07 -8.28
C GLU A 51 -1.34 19.17 -7.41
N GLU A 52 -2.39 19.74 -7.98
CA GLU A 52 -3.71 19.65 -7.38
C GLU A 52 -4.25 18.23 -7.57
N VAL A 53 -4.57 17.58 -6.46
CA VAL A 53 -4.98 16.17 -6.42
C VAL A 53 -6.36 16.09 -5.77
N ASP A 54 -7.31 15.49 -6.49
CA ASP A 54 -8.55 15.00 -5.89
C ASP A 54 -8.23 13.74 -5.08
N LEU A 55 -8.33 13.84 -3.76
CA LEU A 55 -8.04 12.73 -2.87
C LEU A 55 -9.03 11.57 -3.07
N ASP A 56 -10.29 11.86 -3.40
CA ASP A 56 -11.32 10.83 -3.62
C ASP A 56 -10.92 9.90 -4.77
N GLU A 57 -10.43 10.47 -5.89
CA GLU A 57 -9.93 9.68 -7.02
C GLU A 57 -8.78 8.76 -6.64
N VAL A 58 -7.82 9.24 -5.84
CA VAL A 58 -6.66 8.45 -5.40
C VAL A 58 -7.09 7.31 -4.49
N LEU A 59 -7.96 7.57 -3.52
CA LEU A 59 -8.41 6.56 -2.57
C LEU A 59 -9.29 5.50 -3.26
N ARG A 60 -10.22 5.91 -4.14
CA ARG A 60 -11.03 4.98 -4.93
C ARG A 60 -10.20 4.15 -5.90
N ALA A 61 -9.22 4.75 -6.58
CA ALA A 61 -8.29 3.99 -7.41
C ALA A 61 -7.52 2.95 -6.60
N SER A 62 -7.14 3.29 -5.37
CA SER A 62 -6.43 2.38 -4.46
C SER A 62 -7.31 1.18 -4.06
N VAL A 63 -8.58 1.42 -3.72
CA VAL A 63 -9.57 0.37 -3.41
C VAL A 63 -9.85 -0.51 -4.62
N ALA A 64 -10.05 0.10 -5.80
CA ALA A 64 -10.29 -0.64 -7.03
C ALA A 64 -9.13 -1.57 -7.38
N ALA A 65 -7.89 -1.15 -7.15
CA ALA A 65 -6.70 -1.96 -7.43
C ALA A 65 -6.63 -3.26 -6.58
N VAL A 66 -7.12 -3.23 -5.34
CA VAL A 66 -7.07 -4.38 -4.42
C VAL A 66 -8.39 -5.15 -4.34
N SER A 67 -9.44 -4.66 -4.99
CA SER A 67 -10.80 -5.20 -4.92
C SER A 67 -10.88 -6.69 -5.26
N ARG A 68 -10.24 -7.12 -6.36
CA ARG A 68 -10.25 -8.53 -6.79
C ARG A 68 -9.61 -9.46 -5.76
N ASP A 69 -8.49 -9.05 -5.18
CA ASP A 69 -7.78 -9.87 -4.19
C ASP A 69 -8.57 -9.95 -2.88
N ALA A 70 -9.23 -8.86 -2.49
CA ALA A 70 -10.13 -8.83 -1.36
C ALA A 70 -11.37 -9.71 -1.60
N GLU A 71 -11.99 -9.64 -2.78
CA GLU A 71 -13.14 -10.46 -3.18
C GLU A 71 -12.78 -11.95 -3.22
N ALA A 72 -11.60 -12.30 -3.75
CA ALA A 72 -11.11 -13.68 -3.76
C ALA A 72 -10.96 -14.26 -2.34
N LYS A 73 -10.63 -13.41 -1.37
CA LYS A 73 -10.59 -13.74 0.06
C LYS A 73 -11.91 -13.51 0.81
N LYS A 74 -12.96 -13.01 0.12
CA LYS A 74 -14.26 -12.61 0.71
C LYS A 74 -14.15 -11.55 1.81
N LEU A 75 -13.15 -10.67 1.72
CA LEU A 75 -12.96 -9.55 2.64
C LEU A 75 -13.86 -8.38 2.24
N GLU A 76 -14.47 -7.73 3.23
CA GLU A 76 -15.22 -6.49 3.02
C GLU A 76 -14.26 -5.29 3.10
N ILE A 77 -14.28 -4.40 2.10
CA ILE A 77 -13.58 -3.11 2.16
C ILE A 77 -14.60 -2.00 2.40
N ARG A 78 -14.45 -1.29 3.52
CA ARG A 78 -15.22 -0.10 3.89
C ARG A 78 -14.42 1.16 3.62
N THR A 79 -15.11 2.23 3.26
CA THR A 79 -14.51 3.53 2.96
C THR A 79 -15.23 4.62 3.75
N ASP A 80 -14.45 5.45 4.45
CA ASP A 80 -14.95 6.62 5.17
C ASP A 80 -14.02 7.83 4.94
N PHE A 81 -14.29 8.58 3.88
CA PHE A 81 -13.53 9.78 3.56
C PHE A 81 -14.42 10.80 2.85
N PRO A 82 -14.11 12.11 2.99
CA PRO A 82 -14.89 13.16 2.36
C PRO A 82 -14.79 13.07 0.84
N GLU A 83 -15.93 13.26 0.16
CA GLU A 83 -16.00 13.41 -1.28
C GLU A 83 -15.37 14.75 -1.71
N SER A 84 -14.74 14.76 -2.88
CA SER A 84 -14.22 15.98 -3.54
C SER A 84 -13.22 16.79 -2.70
N LEU A 85 -12.37 16.12 -1.91
CA LEU A 85 -11.33 16.79 -1.14
C LEU A 85 -10.07 17.03 -2.00
N SER A 86 -9.87 18.27 -2.43
CA SER A 86 -8.65 18.70 -3.14
C SER A 86 -7.50 19.05 -2.19
N ILE A 87 -6.28 18.60 -2.54
CA ILE A 87 -5.03 18.87 -1.84
C ILE A 87 -3.89 19.13 -2.84
N ILE A 88 -2.88 19.90 -2.42
CA ILE A 88 -1.62 19.98 -3.16
C ILE A 88 -0.72 18.83 -2.68
N SER A 89 -0.45 17.86 -3.55
CA SER A 89 0.30 16.64 -3.22
C SER A 89 0.92 16.01 -4.45
N ASP A 90 1.79 15.03 -4.26
CA ASP A 90 2.24 14.12 -5.33
C ASP A 90 1.27 12.94 -5.44
N ARG A 91 0.46 12.92 -6.52
CA ARG A 91 -0.58 11.92 -6.76
C ARG A 91 -0.02 10.50 -6.81
N LYS A 92 1.10 10.32 -7.51
CA LYS A 92 1.72 9.00 -7.73
C LYS A 92 2.24 8.43 -6.42
N ARG A 93 2.95 9.24 -5.63
CA ARG A 93 3.54 8.80 -4.35
C ARG A 93 2.47 8.57 -3.29
N LEU A 94 1.39 9.35 -3.31
CA LEU A 94 0.26 9.14 -2.41
C LEU A 94 -0.43 7.82 -2.71
N LEU A 95 -0.78 7.57 -3.98
CA LEU A 95 -1.35 6.30 -4.45
C LEU A 95 -0.46 5.11 -4.05
N GLN A 96 0.86 5.21 -4.25
CA GLN A 96 1.82 4.17 -3.89
C GLN A 96 1.79 3.83 -2.39
N CYS A 97 1.75 4.86 -1.52
CA CYS A 97 1.70 4.65 -0.08
C CYS A 97 0.38 3.98 0.34
N VAL A 98 -0.76 4.45 -0.17
CA VAL A 98 -2.09 3.90 0.15
C VAL A 98 -2.22 2.45 -0.33
N LEU A 99 -1.77 2.16 -1.57
CA LEU A 99 -1.74 0.79 -2.11
C LEU A 99 -0.88 -0.14 -1.27
N ASN A 100 0.29 0.32 -0.80
CA ASN A 100 1.12 -0.51 0.06
C ASN A 100 0.39 -0.87 1.38
N LEU A 101 -0.32 0.07 1.99
CA LEU A 101 -1.08 -0.21 3.20
C LEU A 101 -2.26 -1.17 2.95
N LEU A 102 -3.04 -0.94 1.89
CA LEU A 102 -4.17 -1.80 1.51
C LEU A 102 -3.72 -3.21 1.13
N ASN A 103 -2.64 -3.34 0.36
CA ASN A 103 -2.07 -4.64 0.00
C ASN A 103 -1.64 -5.41 1.25
N ASN A 104 -1.03 -4.74 2.24
CA ASN A 104 -0.70 -5.38 3.51
C ASN A 104 -1.97 -5.82 4.26
N ALA A 105 -2.99 -4.97 4.33
CA ALA A 105 -4.26 -5.32 4.97
C ALA A 105 -4.91 -6.55 4.32
N VAL A 106 -5.04 -6.58 2.98
CA VAL A 106 -5.58 -7.73 2.23
C VAL A 106 -4.72 -8.98 2.41
N LYS A 107 -3.40 -8.81 2.40
CA LYS A 107 -2.45 -9.92 2.55
C LYS A 107 -2.53 -10.59 3.92
N PHE A 108 -2.67 -9.81 5.00
CA PHE A 108 -2.60 -10.31 6.39
C PHE A 108 -3.96 -10.50 7.07
N THR A 109 -5.06 -10.26 6.35
CA THR A 109 -6.41 -10.60 6.77
C THR A 109 -6.87 -11.84 5.99
N GLU A 110 -7.25 -12.90 6.71
CA GLU A 110 -7.85 -14.10 6.10
C GLU A 110 -9.38 -14.04 6.06
N ASP A 111 -9.98 -13.43 7.08
CA ASP A 111 -11.42 -13.19 7.20
C ASP A 111 -11.67 -11.87 7.95
N GLY A 112 -12.75 -11.16 7.61
CA GLY A 112 -13.15 -9.92 8.24
C GLY A 112 -13.16 -8.70 7.32
N VAL A 113 -12.77 -7.55 7.88
CA VAL A 113 -13.03 -6.22 7.30
C VAL A 113 -11.75 -5.40 7.22
N ILE A 114 -11.61 -4.66 6.12
CA ILE A 114 -10.61 -3.62 5.94
C ILE A 114 -11.33 -2.27 5.82
N GLU A 115 -10.88 -1.27 6.54
CA GLU A 115 -11.45 0.07 6.52
C GLU A 115 -10.40 1.09 6.06
N LEU A 116 -10.71 1.82 4.99
CA LEU A 116 -9.94 2.96 4.51
C LEU A 116 -10.64 4.25 4.93
N ARG A 117 -10.00 5.03 5.80
CA ARG A 117 -10.51 6.33 6.25
C ARG A 117 -9.56 7.45 5.91
N ALA A 118 -10.10 8.62 5.57
CA ALA A 118 -9.31 9.84 5.43
C ALA A 118 -9.99 11.06 6.04
N THR A 119 -9.22 11.90 6.72
CA THR A 119 -9.69 13.13 7.36
C THR A 119 -8.66 14.23 7.16
N LYS A 120 -9.11 15.48 6.97
CA LYS A 120 -8.24 16.65 6.89
C LYS A 120 -8.68 17.67 7.93
N GLU A 121 -7.82 17.90 8.91
CA GLU A 121 -8.08 18.83 10.01
C GLU A 121 -6.84 19.68 10.28
N ALA A 122 -7.03 20.99 10.46
CA ALA A 122 -5.96 21.93 10.82
C ALA A 122 -4.69 21.83 9.95
N GLY A 123 -4.84 21.61 8.63
CA GLY A 123 -3.69 21.48 7.71
C GLY A 123 -2.97 20.14 7.78
N ILE A 124 -3.57 19.13 8.42
CA ILE A 124 -3.03 17.78 8.48
C ILE A 124 -4.04 16.83 7.83
N LEU A 125 -3.58 16.12 6.80
CA LEU A 125 -4.29 15.01 6.20
C LEU A 125 -3.88 13.72 6.92
N LYS A 126 -4.86 12.96 7.41
CA LYS A 126 -4.68 11.62 7.94
C LYS A 126 -5.36 10.62 7.03
N ILE A 127 -4.64 9.60 6.58
CA ILE A 127 -5.19 8.47 5.84
C ILE A 127 -4.87 7.21 6.63
N SER A 128 -5.88 6.49 7.08
CA SER A 128 -5.73 5.28 7.87
C SER A 128 -6.29 4.07 7.13
N VAL A 129 -5.54 2.97 7.15
CA VAL A 129 -6.01 1.65 6.74
C VAL A 129 -6.05 0.77 7.99
N SER A 130 -7.24 0.32 8.37
CA SER A 130 -7.46 -0.62 9.46
C SER A 130 -7.84 -1.98 8.92
N ASP A 131 -7.34 -3.04 9.53
CA ASP A 131 -7.65 -4.43 9.21
C ASP A 131 -7.98 -5.22 10.47
N THR A 132 -8.78 -6.29 10.33
CA THR A 132 -9.09 -7.25 11.39
C THR A 132 -8.23 -8.51 11.30
N GLY A 133 -7.05 -8.41 10.69
CA GLY A 133 -6.17 -9.54 10.42
C GLY A 133 -5.43 -10.07 11.66
N ILE A 134 -4.32 -10.76 11.41
CA ILE A 134 -3.53 -11.42 12.47
C ILE A 134 -2.94 -10.45 13.51
N GLY A 135 -2.90 -9.15 13.22
CA GLY A 135 -2.22 -8.17 14.04
C GLY A 135 -0.71 -8.42 14.14
N ILE A 136 -0.05 -7.59 14.94
CA ILE A 136 1.41 -7.54 15.07
C ILE A 136 1.77 -7.64 16.55
N LYS A 137 2.78 -8.44 16.89
CA LYS A 137 3.30 -8.52 18.26
C LYS A 137 4.05 -7.23 18.59
N GLU A 138 3.93 -6.78 19.84
CA GLU A 138 4.57 -5.55 20.30
C GLU A 138 6.09 -5.52 20.06
N GLU A 139 6.75 -6.67 20.28
CA GLU A 139 8.20 -6.87 20.05
C GLU A 139 8.64 -6.73 18.57
N ASP A 140 7.70 -6.83 17.63
CA ASP A 140 7.95 -6.77 16.20
C ASP A 140 7.62 -5.42 15.58
N ILE A 141 6.82 -4.58 16.26
CA ILE A 141 6.47 -3.22 15.80
C ILE A 141 7.72 -2.38 15.44
N PRO A 142 8.80 -2.36 16.26
CA PRO A 142 9.99 -1.58 15.92
C PRO A 142 10.68 -2.02 14.62
N LYS A 143 10.46 -3.27 14.18
CA LYS A 143 11.09 -3.88 13.01
C LYS A 143 10.26 -3.71 11.73
N LEU A 144 9.02 -3.22 11.80
CA LEU A 144 8.14 -3.11 10.63
C LEU A 144 8.69 -2.20 9.52
N PHE A 145 9.48 -1.20 9.92
CA PHE A 145 10.03 -0.19 9.02
C PHE A 145 11.53 -0.39 8.78
N THR A 146 12.06 -1.61 8.96
CA THR A 146 13.42 -1.95 8.56
C THR A 146 13.41 -2.63 7.19
N PRO A 147 14.35 -2.30 6.29
CA PRO A 147 14.37 -2.86 4.95
C PRO A 147 14.58 -4.37 4.98
N PHE A 148 14.01 -5.08 4.00
CA PHE A 148 14.09 -6.54 3.84
C PHE A 148 13.58 -7.34 5.03
N THR A 149 12.81 -6.72 5.92
CA THR A 149 12.33 -7.36 7.13
C THR A 149 10.96 -7.98 6.89
N ARG A 150 10.84 -9.27 7.20
CA ARG A 150 9.59 -10.03 7.19
C ARG A 150 9.42 -10.68 8.54
N LEU A 151 8.34 -10.33 9.23
CA LEU A 151 8.04 -10.87 10.55
C LEU A 151 7.77 -12.38 10.48
N ASP A 152 8.16 -13.09 11.52
CA ASP A 152 7.82 -14.50 11.70
C ASP A 152 6.35 -14.61 12.07
N SER A 153 5.55 -15.10 11.13
CA SER A 153 4.13 -15.36 11.34
C SER A 153 3.73 -16.66 10.65
N PRO A 154 2.60 -17.29 11.06
CA PRO A 154 2.04 -18.44 10.36
C PRO A 154 1.78 -18.19 8.87
N LEU A 155 1.63 -16.92 8.48
CA LEU A 155 1.41 -16.48 7.11
C LEU A 155 2.71 -16.19 6.35
N LYS A 156 3.89 -16.22 6.99
CA LYS A 156 5.16 -15.84 6.34
C LYS A 156 5.45 -16.66 5.09
N GLU A 157 5.28 -17.98 5.15
CA GLU A 157 5.53 -18.86 3.99
C GLU A 157 4.46 -18.71 2.90
N ARG A 158 3.23 -18.40 3.29
CA ARG A 158 2.08 -18.24 2.38
C ARG A 158 2.00 -16.86 1.74
N THR A 159 2.78 -15.90 2.23
CA THR A 159 2.65 -14.51 1.81
C THR A 159 3.93 -14.00 1.17
N LEU A 160 3.87 -13.81 -0.15
CA LEU A 160 4.93 -13.19 -0.93
C LEU A 160 5.14 -11.73 -0.48
N GLY A 161 6.38 -11.29 -0.39
CA GLY A 161 6.69 -9.94 0.05
C GLY A 161 8.19 -9.69 0.17
N THR A 162 8.59 -8.51 -0.27
CA THR A 162 9.99 -8.07 -0.35
C THR A 162 10.53 -7.59 1.02
N GLY A 163 9.62 -7.21 1.92
CA GLY A 163 9.98 -6.48 3.15
C GLY A 163 10.38 -5.02 2.90
N LEU A 164 10.17 -4.49 1.69
CA LEU A 164 10.53 -3.11 1.33
C LEU A 164 9.35 -2.14 1.37
N GLY A 165 8.11 -2.60 1.20
CA GLY A 165 6.95 -1.72 1.03
C GLY A 165 6.73 -0.70 2.16
N LEU A 166 6.74 -1.14 3.43
CA LEU A 166 6.60 -0.23 4.58
C LEU A 166 7.84 0.65 4.78
N TYR A 167 9.04 0.15 4.48
CA TYR A 167 10.27 0.95 4.51
C TYR A 167 10.22 2.09 3.48
N LEU A 168 9.85 1.78 2.24
CA LEU A 168 9.69 2.74 1.17
C LEU A 168 8.58 3.75 1.50
N THR A 169 7.45 3.29 2.03
CA THR A 169 6.37 4.18 2.51
C THR A 169 6.90 5.16 3.54
N LYS A 170 7.67 4.71 4.54
CA LYS A 170 8.27 5.60 5.55
C LYS A 170 9.25 6.60 4.93
N LYS A 171 10.03 6.19 3.94
CA LYS A 171 10.96 7.07 3.22
C LYS A 171 10.23 8.13 2.39
N ILE A 172 9.18 7.75 1.66
CA ILE A 172 8.31 8.68 0.92
C ILE A 172 7.65 9.67 1.89
N MET A 173 7.05 9.17 2.98
CA MET A 173 6.42 10.03 3.98
C MET A 173 7.38 11.08 4.53
N LYS A 174 8.62 10.70 4.84
CA LYS A 174 9.62 11.61 5.40
C LYS A 174 10.22 12.57 4.35
N GLY A 175 10.59 12.04 3.18
CA GLY A 175 11.34 12.76 2.14
C GLY A 175 10.48 13.61 1.22
N VAL A 176 9.29 13.10 0.84
CA VAL A 176 8.38 13.78 -0.09
C VAL A 176 7.34 14.59 0.67
N PHE A 177 6.63 13.93 1.59
CA PHE A 177 5.47 14.54 2.25
C PHE A 177 5.81 15.30 3.53
N HIS A 178 7.07 15.20 4.00
CA HIS A 178 7.51 15.73 5.30
C HIS A 178 6.57 15.34 6.46
N GLY A 179 5.94 14.18 6.34
CA GLY A 179 4.98 13.61 7.25
C GLY A 179 5.52 12.40 7.99
N ASN A 180 4.60 11.62 8.55
CA ASN A 180 4.93 10.42 9.31
C ASN A 180 3.95 9.28 9.04
N ILE A 181 4.39 8.05 9.31
CA ILE A 181 3.53 6.86 9.35
C ILE A 181 3.50 6.32 10.78
N MET A 182 2.30 6.05 11.28
CA MET A 182 2.05 5.44 12.58
C MET A 182 1.41 4.07 12.41
N VAL A 183 1.62 3.21 13.40
CA VAL A 183 1.00 1.89 13.47
C VAL A 183 0.49 1.65 14.88
N GLU A 184 -0.75 1.19 14.97
CA GLU A 184 -1.38 0.70 16.18
C GLU A 184 -1.84 -0.74 15.88
N SER A 185 -1.40 -1.71 16.67
CA SER A 185 -1.70 -3.11 16.37
C SER A 185 -1.70 -3.94 17.64
N ARG A 186 -2.55 -4.96 17.66
CA ARG A 186 -2.56 -5.98 18.71
C ARG A 186 -2.66 -7.34 18.08
N TYR A 187 -1.76 -8.24 18.47
CA TYR A 187 -1.73 -9.60 17.96
C TYR A 187 -3.07 -10.31 18.18
N GLY A 188 -3.62 -10.86 17.10
CA GLY A 188 -4.94 -11.50 17.02
C GLY A 188 -6.14 -10.55 16.92
N MET A 189 -5.94 -9.23 16.87
CA MET A 189 -7.04 -8.25 16.79
C MET A 189 -6.97 -7.35 15.55
N GLY A 190 -5.91 -7.42 14.76
CA GLY A 190 -5.70 -6.59 13.59
C GLY A 190 -4.74 -5.41 13.80
N SER A 191 -4.68 -4.54 12.81
CA SER A 191 -3.76 -3.39 12.79
C SER A 191 -4.40 -2.17 12.15
N THR A 192 -3.92 -0.99 12.53
CA THR A 192 -4.24 0.28 11.89
C THR A 192 -2.95 1.00 11.55
N PHE A 193 -2.75 1.24 10.26
CA PHE A 193 -1.64 2.06 9.76
C PHE A 193 -2.17 3.43 9.35
N THR A 194 -1.55 4.50 9.84
CA THR A 194 -1.99 5.88 9.58
C THR A 194 -0.86 6.70 8.96
N LEU A 195 -1.09 7.20 7.76
CA LEU A 195 -0.28 8.24 7.12
C LEU A 195 -0.71 9.60 7.64
N ILE A 196 0.25 10.43 8.07
CA ILE A 196 0.04 11.77 8.58
C ILE A 196 0.83 12.72 7.70
N ILE A 197 0.13 13.49 6.88
CA ILE A 197 0.70 14.36 5.84
C ILE A 197 0.36 15.81 6.20
N PRO A 198 1.35 16.66 6.52
CA PRO A 198 1.16 18.09 6.52
C PRO A 198 0.78 18.52 5.11
N VAL A 199 -0.43 19.05 4.96
CA VAL A 199 -0.89 19.60 3.70
C VAL A 199 -0.83 21.12 3.83
N PRO A 200 -0.20 21.82 2.88
CA PRO A 200 -0.29 23.27 2.86
C PRO A 200 -1.77 23.68 2.87
N PRO A 201 -2.11 24.85 3.41
CA PRO A 201 -3.43 25.42 3.18
C PRO A 201 -3.62 25.58 1.67
N GLY A 202 -4.30 24.62 1.05
CA GLY A 202 -4.73 24.73 -0.34
C GLY A 202 -5.70 25.89 -0.44
N ALA A 203 -5.50 26.75 -1.45
CA ALA A 203 -6.42 27.83 -1.76
C ALA A 203 -7.84 27.27 -1.85
N VAL A 204 -8.74 27.80 -1.02
CA VAL A 204 -10.17 27.54 -1.15
C VAL A 204 -10.58 28.15 -2.49
N VAL A 205 -10.66 27.34 -3.54
CA VAL A 205 -11.34 27.76 -4.75
C VAL A 205 -12.84 27.70 -4.43
N ARG A 206 -13.44 28.89 -4.43
CA ARG A 206 -14.87 29.12 -4.24
C ARG A 206 -15.70 28.47 -5.34
#